data_AF-A0A0R2IMF7-F1
#
_entry.id   AF-A0A0R2IMF7-F1
#
_cell.length_a   1.000
_cell.length_b   1.000
_cell.length_c   1.000
_cell.angle_alpha   90.00
_cell.angle_beta   90.00
_cell.angle_gamma   90.00
#
_symmetry.space_group_name_H-M   'P 1'
#
loop_
_entity.id
_entity.type
_entity.pdbx_description
1 polymer ?
#
loop_
_entity_poly.entity_id
_entity_poly.type
_entity_poly.pdbx_seq_one_letter_code
_entity_poly.pdbx_strand_id
1 'polypeptide(L)'
;MRCHIEWNLQREDLAADRNMKKHTAIFKRALKAGGRRDLFLGTRECQGYVKPQAFGSGDGYYDNVTSQYFGLMFHGYNYPSDTGNSMLSVRMDAPIMKNGVVHFKRPEECKIVQPIRKIKDVGGHNQKLFESVDDLYQQMIRGDDK
;
A
#
# COMPACT_ATOMS: atom_id res chain seq x y z
N MET A 1 10.26 -6.10 5.83
CA MET A 1 9.52 -5.83 4.57
C MET A 1 10.16 -4.64 3.87
N ARG A 2 10.20 -4.64 2.54
CA ARG A 2 10.62 -3.50 1.71
C ARG A 2 9.47 -3.13 0.78
N CYS A 3 9.17 -1.85 0.68
CA CYS A 3 8.14 -1.30 -0.20
C CYS A 3 8.52 0.11 -0.67
N HIS A 4 7.77 0.63 -1.63
CA HIS A 4 7.89 1.99 -2.12
C HIS A 4 6.50 2.57 -2.42
N ILE A 5 6.46 3.87 -2.70
CA ILE A 5 5.24 4.61 -3.02
C ILE A 5 5.29 4.97 -4.50
N GLU A 6 4.19 4.74 -5.21
CA GLU A 6 3.96 5.22 -6.58
C GLU A 6 2.71 6.11 -6.58
N TRP A 7 2.60 7.00 -7.56
CA TRP A 7 1.42 7.85 -7.69
C TRP A 7 0.23 7.07 -8.22
N ASN A 8 -0.94 7.30 -7.62
CA ASN A 8 -2.18 6.83 -8.21
C ASN A 8 -2.55 7.73 -9.40
N LEU A 9 -2.29 7.24 -10.61
CA LEU A 9 -2.55 7.97 -11.85
C LEU A 9 -4.04 8.09 -12.19
N GLN A 10 -4.90 7.25 -11.60
CA GLN A 10 -6.36 7.32 -11.82
C GLN A 10 -7.03 8.44 -11.02
N ARG A 11 -6.32 9.01 -10.04
CA ARG A 11 -6.74 10.20 -9.29
C ARG A 11 -6.04 11.43 -9.86
N GLU A 12 -6.53 11.90 -11.00
CA GLU A 12 -6.07 13.14 -11.64
C GLU A 12 -6.40 14.38 -10.80
N ASP A 13 -7.50 14.34 -10.04
CA ASP A 13 -7.91 15.38 -9.09
C ASP A 13 -6.86 15.63 -8.00
N LEU A 14 -6.02 14.64 -7.69
CA LEU A 14 -4.93 14.73 -6.71
C LEU A 14 -3.57 15.03 -7.35
N ALA A 15 -3.51 15.41 -8.62
CA ALA A 15 -2.25 15.70 -9.30
C ALA A 15 -1.43 16.79 -8.58
N ALA A 16 -2.08 17.80 -8.01
CA ALA A 16 -1.43 18.85 -7.23
C ALA A 16 -0.76 18.32 -5.94
N ASP A 17 -1.27 17.24 -5.34
CA ASP A 17 -0.70 16.67 -4.11
C ASP A 17 0.42 15.65 -4.37
N ARG A 18 0.88 15.50 -5.62
CA ARG A 18 1.96 14.57 -6.01
C ARG A 18 3.36 15.08 -5.61
N ASN A 19 3.55 15.33 -4.31
CA ASN A 19 4.81 15.78 -3.74
C ASN A 19 5.54 14.65 -3.00
N MET A 20 6.53 14.02 -3.66
CA MET A 20 7.22 12.85 -3.11
C MET A 20 7.96 13.16 -1.80
N LYS A 21 8.52 14.37 -1.67
CA LYS A 21 9.22 14.80 -0.44
C LYS A 21 8.26 14.86 0.74
N LYS A 22 7.08 15.48 0.54
CA LYS A 22 6.00 15.56 1.54
C LYS A 22 5.60 14.17 2.02
N HIS A 23 5.20 13.28 1.10
CA HIS A 23 4.69 11.96 1.44
C HIS A 23 5.76 11.06 2.08
N THR A 24 7.00 11.09 1.58
CA THR A 24 8.12 10.34 2.16
C THR A 24 8.46 10.81 3.58
N ALA A 25 8.46 12.13 3.82
CA ALA A 25 8.72 12.69 5.14
C ALA A 25 7.65 12.28 6.16
N ILE A 26 6.36 12.36 5.77
CA ILE A 26 5.24 11.90 6.61
C ILE A 26 5.36 10.40 6.88
N PHE A 27 5.64 9.58 5.87
CA PHE A 27 5.80 8.14 6.01
C PHE A 27 6.93 7.79 6.99
N LYS A 28 8.10 8.42 6.86
CA LYS A 28 9.24 8.21 7.78
C LYS A 28 8.90 8.59 9.21
N ARG A 29 8.20 9.71 9.44
CA ARG A 29 7.77 10.14 10.78
C ARG A 29 6.77 9.14 11.39
N ALA A 30 5.76 8.75 10.60
CA ALA A 30 4.77 7.76 11.03
C ALA A 30 5.42 6.41 11.37
N LEU A 31 6.33 5.91 10.54
CA LEU A 31 7.03 4.65 10.77
C LEU A 31 7.88 4.67 12.04
N LYS A 32 8.56 5.79 12.32
CA LYS A 32 9.32 5.97 13.57
C LYS A 32 8.42 5.95 14.81
N ALA A 33 7.17 6.40 14.69
CA ALA A 33 6.19 6.40 15.77
C ALA A 33 5.40 5.07 15.89
N GLY A 34 5.73 4.04 15.10
CA GLY A 34 5.02 2.75 15.12
C GLY A 34 3.78 2.68 14.22
N GLY A 35 3.54 3.69 13.39
CA GLY A 35 2.38 3.81 12.52
C GLY A 35 1.43 4.92 12.97
N ARG A 36 0.39 5.19 12.16
CA ARG A 36 -0.68 6.17 12.49
C ARG A 36 -1.98 5.49 12.97
N ARG A 37 -2.03 4.16 12.89
CA ARG A 37 -3.20 3.33 13.20
C ARG A 37 -2.71 2.03 13.81
N ASP A 38 -3.60 1.33 14.50
CA ASP A 38 -3.35 -0.02 14.97
C ASP A 38 -3.03 -0.96 13.80
N LEU A 39 -2.12 -1.91 14.07
CA LEU A 39 -1.65 -2.87 13.08
C LEU A 39 -2.20 -4.25 13.41
N PHE A 40 -2.71 -4.93 12.39
CA PHE A 40 -3.30 -6.26 12.48
C PHE A 40 -2.61 -7.22 11.50
N LEU A 41 -2.40 -8.46 11.93
CA LEU A 41 -1.85 -9.55 11.12
C LEU A 41 -3.00 -10.41 10.59
N GLY A 42 -3.70 -9.90 9.59
CA GLY A 42 -4.79 -10.61 8.90
C GLY A 42 -6.16 -10.50 9.57
N THR A 43 -6.24 -10.53 10.90
CA THR A 43 -7.49 -10.48 11.67
C THR A 43 -7.41 -9.50 12.85
N ARG A 44 -8.56 -9.07 13.39
CA ARG A 44 -8.64 -7.97 14.39
C ARG A 44 -8.08 -8.37 15.75
N GLU A 45 -8.14 -9.64 16.08
CA GLU A 45 -7.61 -10.23 17.31
C GLU A 45 -6.08 -10.42 17.27
N CYS A 46 -5.48 -10.37 16.08
CA CYS A 46 -4.03 -10.54 15.87
C CYS A 46 -3.32 -9.18 15.78
N GLN A 47 -3.26 -8.44 16.88
CA GLN A 47 -2.59 -7.13 16.93
C GLN A 47 -1.06 -7.27 16.89
N GLY A 48 -0.38 -6.35 16.19
CA GLY A 48 1.07 -6.28 16.10
C GLY A 48 1.61 -4.85 16.14
N TYR A 49 2.91 -4.70 15.89
CA TYR A 49 3.59 -3.40 15.84
C TYR A 49 4.61 -3.36 14.70
N VAL A 50 5.05 -2.16 14.31
CA VAL A 50 6.12 -1.95 13.33
C VAL A 50 7.21 -1.08 13.89
N LYS A 51 8.44 -1.29 13.39
CA LYS A 51 9.59 -0.45 13.66
C LYS A 51 10.38 -0.23 12.37
N PRO A 52 11.08 0.92 12.23
CA PRO A 52 12.03 1.10 11.15
C PRO A 52 13.18 0.09 11.30
N GLN A 53 13.55 -0.57 10.21
CA GLN A 53 14.65 -1.52 10.17
C GLN A 53 15.26 -1.55 8.77
N ALA A 54 16.58 -1.72 8.67
CA ALA A 54 17.24 -1.96 7.40
C ALA A 54 16.82 -3.34 6.85
N PHE A 55 16.46 -3.40 5.57
CA PHE A 55 16.06 -4.67 4.98
C PHE A 55 17.28 -5.60 4.82
N GLY A 56 17.15 -6.85 5.26
CA GLY A 56 18.24 -7.83 5.21
C GLY A 56 19.27 -7.71 6.33
N SER A 57 19.01 -6.91 7.37
CA SER A 57 19.89 -6.85 8.55
C SER A 57 19.50 -7.88 9.61
N GLY A 58 20.50 -8.48 10.26
CA GLY A 58 20.32 -9.48 11.31
C GLY A 58 20.07 -10.88 10.75
N ASP A 59 20.19 -11.87 11.62
CA ASP A 59 20.06 -13.28 11.23
C ASP A 59 18.59 -13.70 11.13
N GLY A 60 18.24 -14.41 10.07
CA GLY A 60 16.93 -14.98 9.82
C GLY A 60 16.93 -16.50 9.93
N TYR A 61 15.80 -17.08 10.39
CA TYR A 61 15.64 -18.53 10.50
C TYR A 61 15.81 -19.26 9.16
N TYR A 62 15.44 -18.61 8.05
CA TYR A 62 15.41 -19.20 6.72
C TYR A 62 16.59 -18.80 5.83
N ASP A 63 17.63 -18.16 6.36
CA ASP A 63 18.75 -17.63 5.56
C ASP A 63 19.49 -18.75 4.80
N ASN A 64 19.60 -19.93 5.43
CA ASN A 64 20.24 -21.11 4.86
C ASN A 64 19.29 -22.01 4.06
N VAL A 65 18.02 -21.64 3.90
CA VAL A 65 17.06 -22.39 3.08
C VAL A 65 17.09 -21.85 1.66
N THR A 66 17.71 -22.61 0.75
CA THR A 66 17.89 -22.21 -0.66
C THR A 66 16.58 -21.85 -1.35
N SER A 67 15.54 -22.67 -1.18
CA SER A 67 14.25 -22.44 -1.81
C SER A 67 13.13 -23.18 -1.07
N GLN A 68 11.99 -22.52 -0.89
CA GLN A 68 10.75 -23.11 -0.39
C GLN A 68 9.58 -22.67 -1.27
N TYR A 69 8.79 -23.63 -1.72
CA TYR A 69 7.57 -23.39 -2.49
C TYR A 69 6.36 -23.39 -1.55
N PHE A 70 5.48 -22.39 -1.69
CA PHE A 70 4.27 -22.26 -0.87
C PHE A 70 2.98 -22.72 -1.57
N GLY A 71 3.05 -23.12 -2.84
CA GLY A 71 1.84 -23.40 -3.62
C GLY A 71 1.16 -22.12 -4.11
N LEU A 72 -0.07 -22.28 -4.61
CA LEU A 72 -0.88 -21.17 -5.08
C LEU A 72 -1.41 -20.37 -3.88
N MET A 73 -1.12 -19.08 -3.86
CA MET A 73 -1.52 -18.13 -2.82
C MET A 73 -2.27 -16.94 -3.40
N PHE A 74 -3.10 -16.34 -2.55
CA PHE A 74 -3.76 -15.07 -2.84
C PHE A 74 -2.73 -13.93 -2.92
N HIS A 75 -2.79 -13.13 -3.99
CA HIS A 75 -1.96 -11.93 -4.15
C HIS A 75 -2.73 -10.65 -3.80
N GLY A 76 -3.95 -10.52 -4.33
CA GLY A 76 -4.78 -9.33 -4.09
C GLY A 76 -6.00 -9.27 -5.00
N TYR A 77 -6.86 -8.28 -4.76
CA TYR A 77 -8.00 -7.99 -5.62
C TYR A 77 -7.66 -6.91 -6.66
N ASN A 78 -8.26 -7.01 -7.84
CA ASN A 78 -8.40 -5.92 -8.80
C ASN A 78 -9.76 -5.28 -8.56
N TYR A 79 -9.79 -4.11 -7.92
CA TYR A 79 -11.03 -3.35 -7.78
C TYR A 79 -11.33 -2.55 -9.05
N PRO A 80 -12.61 -2.24 -9.32
CA PRO A 80 -12.97 -1.36 -10.42
C PRO A 80 -12.32 0.01 -10.36
N SER A 81 -12.18 0.57 -9.16
CA SER A 81 -11.48 1.84 -8.91
C SER A 81 -10.02 1.82 -9.36
N ASP A 82 -9.38 0.65 -9.30
CA ASP A 82 -7.93 0.47 -9.52
C ASP A 82 -7.62 0.03 -10.94
N THR A 83 -8.62 -0.44 -11.71
CA THR A 83 -8.44 -0.99 -13.06
C THR A 83 -9.26 -0.27 -14.12
N GLY A 84 -10.25 0.54 -13.72
CA GLY A 84 -11.26 1.11 -14.62
C GLY A 84 -12.27 0.09 -15.16
N ASN A 85 -12.17 -1.18 -14.77
CA ASN A 85 -13.06 -2.25 -15.19
C ASN A 85 -14.08 -2.57 -14.10
N SER A 86 -15.37 -2.56 -14.42
CA SER A 86 -16.45 -2.95 -13.49
C SER A 86 -16.36 -4.36 -12.89
N MET A 87 -15.44 -5.22 -13.37
CA MET A 87 -15.24 -6.58 -12.86
C MET A 87 -14.29 -6.61 -11.66
N LEU A 88 -14.79 -6.97 -10.49
CA LEU A 88 -13.94 -7.41 -9.38
C LEU A 88 -13.31 -8.76 -9.74
N SER A 89 -11.99 -8.83 -9.71
CA SER A 89 -11.25 -10.08 -9.90
C SER A 89 -10.22 -10.32 -8.81
N VAL A 90 -9.89 -11.58 -8.55
CA VAL A 90 -8.81 -11.98 -7.65
C VAL A 90 -7.58 -12.36 -8.47
N ARG A 91 -6.42 -11.90 -8.02
CA ARG A 91 -5.12 -12.30 -8.51
C ARG A 91 -4.53 -13.34 -7.57
N MET A 92 -4.05 -14.43 -8.14
CA MET A 92 -3.32 -15.47 -7.44
C MET A 92 -1.88 -15.54 -7.98
N ASP A 93 -0.94 -15.90 -7.12
CA ASP A 93 0.45 -16.17 -7.52
C ASP A 93 0.97 -17.39 -6.76
N ALA A 94 2.04 -18.00 -7.26
CA ALA A 94 2.68 -19.13 -6.61
C ALA A 94 4.08 -18.71 -6.12
N PRO A 95 4.18 -18.00 -4.98
CA PRO A 95 5.44 -17.42 -4.53
C PRO A 95 6.44 -18.50 -4.12
N ILE A 96 7.71 -18.21 -4.39
CA ILE A 96 8.86 -19.00 -3.94
C ILE A 96 9.66 -18.12 -2.98
N MET A 97 9.96 -18.65 -1.80
CA MET A 97 10.92 -18.04 -0.88
C MET A 97 12.31 -18.55 -1.18
N LYS A 98 13.30 -17.67 -1.25
CA LYS A 98 14.71 -18.02 -1.39
C LYS A 98 15.50 -17.31 -0.30
N ASN A 99 16.26 -18.06 0.49
CA ASN A 99 17.07 -17.51 1.59
C ASN A 99 16.23 -16.60 2.52
N GLY A 100 15.03 -17.06 2.90
CA GLY A 100 14.10 -16.29 3.74
C GLY A 100 13.39 -15.11 3.08
N VAL A 101 13.65 -14.83 1.79
CA VAL A 101 13.07 -13.68 1.07
C VAL A 101 12.04 -14.13 0.05
N VAL A 102 10.85 -13.52 0.10
CA VAL A 102 9.81 -13.65 -0.92
C VAL A 102 9.77 -12.39 -1.77
N HIS A 103 9.92 -12.55 -3.09
CA HIS A 103 9.77 -11.48 -4.07
C HIS A 103 8.37 -11.53 -4.68
N PHE A 104 7.55 -10.53 -4.36
CA PHE A 104 6.22 -10.40 -4.93
C PHE A 104 6.30 -9.85 -6.35
N LYS A 105 5.54 -10.47 -7.27
CA LYS A 105 5.29 -9.92 -8.60
C LYS A 105 4.45 -8.65 -8.51
N ARG A 106 4.63 -7.75 -9.47
CA ARG A 106 3.75 -6.58 -9.61
C ARG A 106 2.32 -7.06 -9.92
N PRO A 107 1.27 -6.34 -9.49
CA PRO A 107 -0.12 -6.72 -9.78
C PRO A 107 -0.40 -7.08 -11.24
N GLU A 108 0.18 -6.33 -12.18
CA GLU A 108 0.07 -6.52 -13.63
C GLU A 108 0.83 -7.75 -14.18
N GLU A 109 1.75 -8.33 -13.41
CA GLU A 109 2.53 -9.52 -13.79
C GLU A 109 1.87 -10.83 -13.31
N CYS A 110 0.81 -10.76 -12.51
CA CYS A 110 0.06 -11.93 -12.06
C CYS A 110 -0.71 -12.58 -13.23
N LYS A 111 -0.37 -13.83 -13.56
CA LYS A 111 -0.97 -14.55 -14.69
C LYS A 111 -2.32 -15.20 -14.36
N ILE A 112 -2.55 -15.52 -13.09
CA ILE A 112 -3.78 -16.19 -12.65
C ILE A 112 -4.72 -15.12 -12.11
N VAL A 113 -5.65 -14.67 -12.95
CA VAL A 113 -6.67 -13.67 -12.61
C VAL A 113 -8.04 -14.29 -12.81
N GLN A 114 -8.80 -14.42 -11.73
CA GLN A 114 -10.13 -15.03 -11.76
C GLN A 114 -11.20 -13.95 -11.55
N PRO A 115 -12.18 -13.80 -12.45
CA PRO A 115 -13.30 -12.89 -12.24
C PRO A 115 -14.19 -13.42 -11.10
N ILE A 116 -14.64 -12.52 -10.23
CA ILE A 116 -15.56 -12.84 -9.13
C ILE A 116 -16.96 -12.38 -9.49
N ARG A 117 -17.14 -11.07 -9.68
CA ARG A 117 -18.43 -10.45 -10.01
C ARG A 117 -18.26 -9.04 -10.53
N LYS A 118 -19.26 -8.56 -11.26
CA LYS A 118 -19.37 -7.13 -11.59
C LYS A 118 -19.81 -6.35 -10.35
N ILE A 119 -19.16 -5.23 -10.09
CA ILE A 119 -19.52 -4.29 -9.04
C ILE A 119 -19.70 -2.92 -9.70
N LYS A 120 -20.79 -2.24 -9.34
CA LYS A 120 -20.99 -0.86 -9.76
C LYS A 120 -20.03 0.02 -8.98
N ASP A 121 -19.19 0.78 -9.67
CA ASP A 121 -18.33 1.75 -9.02
C ASP A 121 -19.21 2.76 -8.27
N VAL A 122 -19.16 2.70 -6.94
CA VAL A 122 -19.80 3.68 -6.07
C VAL A 122 -18.76 4.78 -5.91
N GLY A 123 -18.81 5.75 -6.83
CA GLY A 123 -17.78 6.77 -7.06
C GLY A 123 -17.09 7.32 -5.80
N GLY A 124 -15.85 7.76 -6.02
CA GLY A 124 -14.85 8.09 -5.01
C GLY A 124 -15.28 9.05 -3.89
N HIS A 125 -14.51 8.95 -2.81
CA HIS A 125 -14.57 9.76 -1.59
C HIS A 125 -15.06 11.20 -1.83
N ASN A 126 -16.02 11.65 -1.03
CA ASN A 126 -16.61 12.99 -1.07
C ASN A 126 -15.49 14.07 -1.16
N GLN A 127 -15.42 14.79 -2.27
CA GLN A 127 -14.41 15.82 -2.53
C GLN A 127 -14.39 16.91 -1.44
N LYS A 128 -15.51 17.14 -0.74
CA LYS A 128 -15.59 18.07 0.40
C LYS A 128 -14.76 17.65 1.62
N LEU A 129 -14.24 16.42 1.65
CA LEU A 129 -13.39 15.91 2.73
C LEU A 129 -11.90 16.13 2.46
N PHE A 130 -11.53 16.70 1.32
CA PHE A 130 -10.14 16.96 0.95
C PHE A 130 -9.90 18.45 0.81
N GLU A 131 -8.79 18.91 1.35
CA GLU A 131 -8.30 20.29 1.22
C GLU A 131 -6.90 20.24 0.63
N SER A 132 -6.61 21.15 -0.31
CA SER A 132 -5.28 21.26 -0.90
C SER A 132 -4.28 21.64 0.18
N VAL A 133 -3.06 21.13 0.07
CA VAL A 133 -1.96 21.49 0.98
C VAL A 133 -1.66 22.98 0.89
N ASP A 134 -1.71 23.53 -0.31
CA ASP A 134 -1.42 24.94 -0.54
C ASP A 134 -2.50 25.83 0.09
N ASP A 135 -3.77 25.43 -0.02
CA ASP A 135 -4.89 26.15 0.59
C ASP A 135 -4.83 26.09 2.13
N LEU A 136 -4.56 24.90 2.69
CA LEU A 136 -4.39 24.74 4.14
C LEU A 136 -3.17 25.52 4.66
N TYR A 137 -2.06 25.53 3.92
CA TYR A 137 -0.87 26.27 4.28
C TYR A 137 -1.11 27.79 4.26
N GLN A 138 -1.84 28.29 3.27
CA GLN A 138 -2.26 29.70 3.21
C GLN A 138 -3.20 30.08 4.34
N GLN A 139 -4.13 29.19 4.73
CA GLN A 139 -5.00 29.41 5.89
C GLN A 139 -4.22 29.45 7.22
N MET A 140 -3.24 28.57 7.39
CA MET A 140 -2.40 28.54 8.59
C MET A 140 -1.54 29.80 8.71
N ILE A 141 -0.90 30.26 7.62
CA ILE A 141 -0.11 31.51 7.63
C ILE A 141 -0.99 32.72 7.93
N ARG A 142 -2.19 32.80 7.35
CA ARG A 142 -3.13 33.90 7.62
C ARG A 142 -3.70 33.89 9.05
N GLY A 143 -3.61 32.77 9.75
CA GLY A 143 -4.07 32.62 11.13
C GLY A 143 -3.09 33.14 12.19
N ASP A 144 -1.82 33.33 11.83
CA ASP A 144 -0.76 33.82 12.73
C ASP A 144 -0.63 35.36 12.73
N ASP A 145 -1.46 36.08 11.96
CA ASP A 145 -1.51 37.56 11.89
C ASP A 145 -2.67 38.16 12.74
N LYS A 146 -3.04 37.52 13.87
CA LYS A 146 -3.98 38.07 14.87
C LYS A 146 -3.47 37.98 16.29
#